data_AF-D0NSI2-F1
#
_entry.id   AF-D0NSI2-F1
#
_cell.length_a   1.000
_cell.length_b   1.000
_cell.length_c   1.000
_cell.angle_alpha   90.00
_cell.angle_beta   90.00
_cell.angle_gamma   90.00
#
_symmetry.space_group_name_H-M   'P 1'
#
loop_
_entity.id
_entity.type
_entity.pdbx_description
1 polymer ?
#
loop_
_entity_poly.entity_id
_entity_poly.type
_entity_poly.pdbx_seq_one_letter_code
_entity_poly.pdbx_strand_id
1 'polypeptide(L)'
;MKINVYVAVEGGGAARRICWYMGTSDTQVEKAIRIQLRLPRETEFLLRDADGDMVPVSSTLPNGQHYTVVIHEDGYTTSNANTATTIISPPSPKRRRLETDDDAVTPPSPASPLVDPVSAITPPIRRVSAPHRPVATIIAQFVDTFTRPIANEDNMNFIPNAGPFALYELYCKVVLDKKFHPKREDVFYKMTSLHCKVDRQRVNRYYQCPVENGQGTMYVQFKPQGKGVLLRRYRKLGHAEELEDVVKAAPFVLWLGLDPNEVVALYTRFLEGFVPITKRTFR
;
A
#
# COMPACT_ATOMS: atom_id res chain seq x y z
N MET A 1 13.00 -21.98 -7.20
CA MET A 1 12.43 -23.01 -6.30
C MET A 1 11.09 -23.47 -6.85
N LYS A 2 10.86 -24.79 -6.95
CA LYS A 2 9.60 -25.39 -7.43
C LYS A 2 8.70 -25.66 -6.22
N ILE A 3 7.47 -25.17 -6.28
CA ILE A 3 6.42 -25.42 -5.29
C ILE A 3 5.46 -26.44 -5.88
N ASN A 4 4.95 -27.33 -5.04
CA ASN A 4 3.87 -28.23 -5.42
C ASN A 4 2.88 -28.43 -4.28
N VAL A 5 1.61 -28.60 -4.62
CA VAL A 5 0.52 -28.91 -3.69
C VAL A 5 -0.34 -30.01 -4.28
N TYR A 6 -1.16 -30.63 -3.44
CA TYR A 6 -2.10 -31.67 -3.82
C TYR A 6 -3.53 -31.17 -3.60
N VAL A 7 -4.36 -31.20 -4.64
CA VAL A 7 -5.74 -30.69 -4.58
C VAL A 7 -6.73 -31.78 -4.96
N ALA A 8 -7.79 -31.94 -4.18
CA ALA A 8 -8.91 -32.84 -4.48
C ALA A 8 -10.23 -32.06 -4.45
N VAL A 9 -11.26 -32.54 -5.16
CA VAL A 9 -12.61 -31.97 -5.04
C VAL A 9 -13.31 -32.64 -3.86
N GLU A 10 -14.06 -31.89 -3.06
CA GLU A 10 -14.86 -32.45 -1.95
C GLU A 10 -15.83 -33.51 -2.49
N GLY A 11 -15.78 -34.74 -1.95
CA GLY A 11 -16.55 -35.89 -2.45
C GLY A 11 -16.10 -36.46 -3.81
N GLY A 12 -15.01 -35.93 -4.39
CA GLY A 12 -14.44 -36.36 -5.67
C GLY A 12 -13.23 -37.30 -5.56
N GLY A 13 -12.72 -37.75 -6.71
CA GLY A 13 -11.63 -38.74 -6.82
C GLY A 13 -10.24 -38.26 -6.37
N ALA A 14 -9.20 -39.05 -6.70
CA ALA A 14 -7.83 -38.89 -6.20
C ALA A 14 -7.24 -37.47 -6.38
N ALA A 15 -6.51 -37.01 -5.35
CA ALA A 15 -5.84 -35.72 -5.33
C ALA A 15 -4.86 -35.56 -6.51
N ARG A 16 -4.88 -34.37 -7.12
CA ARG A 16 -4.02 -34.01 -8.25
C ARG A 16 -2.88 -33.12 -7.78
N ARG A 17 -1.68 -33.44 -8.23
CA ARG A 17 -0.49 -32.64 -7.95
C ARG A 17 -0.43 -31.44 -8.89
N ILE A 18 -0.39 -30.24 -8.31
CA ILE A 18 -0.18 -28.98 -9.02
C ILE A 18 1.21 -28.49 -8.70
N CYS A 19 1.98 -28.11 -9.71
CA CYS A 19 3.36 -27.63 -9.55
C CYS A 19 3.55 -26.30 -10.26
N TRP A 20 4.26 -25.37 -9.63
CA TRP A 20 4.67 -24.12 -10.24
C TRP A 20 6.05 -23.68 -9.75
N TYR A 21 6.60 -22.66 -10.39
CA TYR A 21 7.83 -22.01 -9.94
C TYR A 21 7.50 -20.78 -9.11
N MET A 22 8.34 -20.48 -8.11
CA MET A 22 8.30 -19.21 -7.39
C MET A 22 8.18 -18.02 -8.36
N GLY A 23 7.23 -17.11 -8.10
CA GLY A 23 6.91 -15.98 -8.98
C GLY A 23 5.75 -16.21 -9.96
N THR A 24 5.16 -17.41 -9.98
CA THR A 24 3.87 -17.66 -10.66
C THR A 24 2.76 -16.90 -9.91
N SER A 25 1.82 -16.27 -10.62
CA SER A 25 0.72 -15.52 -9.99
C SER A 25 -0.39 -16.42 -9.44
N ASP A 26 -1.14 -15.93 -8.46
CA ASP A 26 -2.28 -16.64 -7.84
C ASP A 26 -3.30 -17.09 -8.91
N THR A 27 -3.62 -16.20 -9.87
CA THR A 27 -4.53 -16.50 -10.99
C THR A 27 -4.00 -17.62 -11.90
N GLN A 28 -2.68 -17.73 -12.08
CA GLN A 28 -2.09 -18.84 -12.84
C GLN A 28 -2.16 -20.16 -12.07
N VAL A 29 -1.99 -20.12 -10.75
CA VAL A 29 -2.17 -21.29 -9.87
C VAL A 29 -3.62 -21.73 -9.86
N GLU A 30 -4.56 -20.80 -9.72
CA GLU A 30 -6.00 -21.05 -9.80
C GLU A 30 -6.40 -21.65 -11.16
N LYS A 31 -5.91 -21.06 -12.25
CA LYS A 31 -6.12 -21.59 -13.61
C LYS A 31 -5.56 -23.01 -13.76
N ALA A 32 -4.40 -23.30 -13.16
CA ALA A 32 -3.82 -24.64 -13.20
C ALA A 32 -4.66 -25.66 -12.41
N ILE A 33 -5.14 -25.29 -11.22
CA ILE A 33 -6.08 -26.10 -10.42
C ILE A 33 -7.34 -26.37 -11.23
N ARG A 34 -7.94 -25.32 -11.82
CA ARG A 34 -9.16 -25.40 -12.63
C ARG A 34 -9.01 -26.35 -13.82
N ILE A 35 -7.90 -26.24 -14.56
CA ILE A 35 -7.59 -27.15 -15.68
C ILE A 35 -7.42 -28.59 -15.19
N GLN A 36 -6.66 -28.80 -14.12
CA GLN A 36 -6.31 -30.14 -13.66
C GLN A 36 -7.51 -30.89 -13.05
N LEU A 37 -8.41 -30.16 -12.40
CA LEU A 37 -9.64 -30.68 -11.81
C LEU A 37 -10.85 -30.59 -12.76
N ARG A 38 -10.66 -30.09 -13.99
CA ARG A 38 -11.71 -29.90 -15.01
C ARG A 38 -12.91 -29.11 -14.49
N LEU A 39 -12.67 -28.10 -13.66
CA LEU A 39 -13.72 -27.24 -13.13
C LEU A 39 -14.20 -26.27 -14.24
N PRO A 40 -15.50 -25.93 -14.29
CA PRO A 40 -16.03 -24.91 -15.21
C PRO A 40 -15.32 -23.56 -15.03
N ARG A 41 -15.35 -22.68 -16.04
CA ARG A 41 -14.59 -21.40 -16.00
C ARG A 41 -15.11 -20.40 -14.97
N GLU A 42 -16.40 -20.45 -14.67
CA GLU A 42 -17.10 -19.47 -13.83
C GLU A 42 -17.32 -19.97 -12.40
N THR A 43 -16.89 -21.20 -12.08
CA THR A 43 -17.03 -21.74 -10.73
C THR A 43 -16.11 -20.99 -9.76
N GLU A 44 -16.68 -20.33 -8.78
CA GLU A 44 -15.94 -19.81 -7.64
C GLU A 44 -15.65 -20.95 -6.66
N PHE A 45 -14.41 -21.01 -6.16
CA PHE A 45 -14.00 -22.03 -5.22
C PHE A 45 -12.92 -21.52 -4.27
N LEU A 46 -12.90 -22.12 -3.08
CA LEU A 46 -11.85 -21.93 -2.08
C LEU A 46 -11.14 -23.25 -1.81
N LEU A 47 -10.01 -23.17 -1.13
CA LEU A 47 -9.27 -24.31 -0.65
C LEU A 47 -9.52 -24.48 0.85
N ARG A 48 -9.88 -25.68 1.28
CA ARG A 48 -9.88 -26.08 2.68
C ARG A 48 -8.57 -26.79 2.99
N ASP A 49 -7.86 -26.33 4.01
CA ASP A 49 -6.62 -26.99 4.46
C ASP A 49 -6.90 -28.17 5.42
N ALA A 50 -5.82 -28.72 6.01
CA ALA A 50 -5.92 -29.86 6.93
C ALA A 50 -6.53 -29.49 8.30
N ASP A 51 -6.47 -28.21 8.68
CA ASP A 51 -7.03 -27.70 9.94
C ASP A 51 -8.53 -27.34 9.77
N GLY A 52 -9.03 -27.40 8.53
CA GLY A 52 -10.42 -27.10 8.18
C GLY A 52 -10.63 -25.63 7.79
N ASP A 53 -9.56 -24.85 7.71
CA ASP A 53 -9.62 -23.43 7.40
C ASP A 53 -9.80 -23.21 5.89
N MET A 54 -10.66 -22.24 5.57
CA MET A 54 -10.95 -21.83 4.21
C MET A 54 -9.96 -20.76 3.77
N VAL A 55 -9.09 -21.08 2.82
CA VAL A 55 -8.05 -20.20 2.30
C VAL A 55 -8.23 -19.94 0.80
N PRO A 56 -7.89 -18.73 0.32
CA PRO A 56 -7.90 -18.45 -1.10
C PRO A 56 -6.78 -19.20 -1.83
N VAL A 57 -6.95 -19.41 -3.13
CA VAL A 57 -5.86 -19.91 -3.98
C VAL A 57 -4.74 -18.88 -4.01
N SER A 58 -3.52 -19.30 -3.66
CA SER A 58 -2.36 -18.42 -3.64
C SER A 58 -1.12 -19.12 -4.22
N SER A 59 -0.25 -18.32 -4.84
CA SER A 59 1.09 -18.73 -5.26
C SER A 59 2.04 -18.97 -4.10
N THR A 60 1.69 -18.49 -2.90
CA THR A 60 2.45 -18.66 -1.66
C THR A 60 1.97 -19.84 -0.81
N LEU A 61 1.14 -20.72 -1.36
CA LEU A 61 0.74 -21.93 -0.64
C LEU A 61 1.98 -22.76 -0.23
N PRO A 62 2.04 -23.23 1.03
CA PRO A 62 3.16 -24.03 1.49
C PRO A 62 3.39 -25.28 0.64
N ASN A 63 4.66 -25.53 0.33
CA ASN A 63 5.08 -26.64 -0.52
C ASN A 63 4.80 -28.00 0.16
N GLY A 64 4.20 -28.92 -0.60
CA GLY A 64 3.88 -30.28 -0.17
C GLY A 64 2.52 -30.43 0.51
N GLN A 65 1.74 -29.35 0.67
CA GLN A 65 0.46 -29.41 1.38
C GLN A 65 -0.69 -29.95 0.53
N HIS A 66 -1.69 -30.47 1.25
CA HIS A 66 -2.94 -30.99 0.69
C HIS A 66 -4.09 -30.03 0.96
N TYR A 67 -4.94 -29.83 -0.04
CA TYR A 67 -6.12 -29.00 0.05
C TYR A 67 -7.33 -29.67 -0.59
N THR A 68 -8.51 -29.37 -0.06
CA THR A 68 -9.79 -29.76 -0.64
C THR A 68 -10.44 -28.55 -1.29
N VAL A 69 -10.86 -28.68 -2.54
CA VAL A 69 -11.60 -27.65 -3.27
C VAL A 69 -13.05 -27.67 -2.84
N VAL A 70 -13.52 -26.54 -2.33
CA VAL A 70 -14.91 -26.30 -1.93
C VAL A 70 -15.51 -25.32 -2.94
N ILE A 71 -16.52 -25.77 -3.67
CA ILE A 71 -17.21 -24.98 -4.70
C ILE A 71 -18.30 -24.14 -4.02
N HIS A 72 -18.36 -22.85 -4.33
CA HIS A 72 -19.47 -21.99 -3.92
C HIS A 72 -20.59 -22.15 -4.96
N GLU A 73 -21.72 -22.76 -4.58
CA GLU A 73 -22.92 -22.78 -5.41
C GLU A 73 -23.79 -21.57 -5.06
N ASP A 74 -24.01 -20.67 -6.03
CA ASP A 74 -24.94 -19.55 -5.90
C ASP A 74 -26.39 -20.06 -5.80
N GLY A 75 -26.82 -20.33 -4.57
CA GLY A 75 -28.21 -20.60 -4.21
C GLY A 75 -28.79 -19.44 -3.42
N TYR A 76 -29.67 -18.64 -4.05
CA TYR A 76 -30.57 -17.72 -3.37
C TYR A 76 -31.30 -18.44 -2.23
N THR A 77 -30.92 -18.18 -0.98
CA THR A 77 -31.79 -18.46 0.18
C THR A 77 -31.62 -17.37 1.22
N THR A 78 -32.62 -16.49 1.27
CA THR A 78 -32.92 -15.65 2.41
C THR A 78 -33.39 -16.54 3.56
N SER A 79 -32.68 -16.55 4.67
CA SER A 79 -33.28 -16.84 5.98
C SER A 79 -32.47 -16.16 7.09
N ASN A 80 -33.01 -15.05 7.57
CA ASN A 80 -32.75 -14.50 8.89
C ASN A 80 -33.14 -15.53 9.96
N ALA A 81 -32.32 -15.69 10.99
CA ALA A 81 -32.80 -15.84 12.36
C ALA A 81 -31.69 -15.47 13.35
N ASN A 82 -31.96 -14.41 14.12
CA ASN A 82 -31.16 -13.94 15.24
C ASN A 82 -31.09 -15.00 16.35
N THR A 83 -29.98 -15.05 17.09
CA THR A 83 -30.05 -15.05 18.55
C THR A 83 -28.79 -14.44 19.15
N ALA A 84 -28.96 -13.31 19.82
CA ALA A 84 -27.94 -12.69 20.64
C ALA A 84 -27.71 -13.51 21.92
N THR A 85 -26.46 -13.62 22.38
CA THR A 85 -26.18 -13.56 23.81
C THR A 85 -24.79 -12.99 24.05
N THR A 86 -24.72 -12.24 25.14
CA THR A 86 -23.77 -11.20 25.47
C THR A 86 -22.72 -11.73 26.47
N ILE A 87 -21.58 -11.05 26.51
CA ILE A 87 -20.62 -10.89 27.62
C ILE A 87 -19.62 -12.04 27.93
N ILE A 88 -18.33 -11.65 27.95
CA ILE A 88 -17.31 -11.80 29.02
C ILE A 88 -15.95 -12.24 28.44
N SER A 89 -15.02 -11.27 28.30
CA SER A 89 -13.56 -11.51 28.36
C SER A 89 -13.17 -11.87 29.81
N PRO A 90 -12.11 -12.67 30.07
CA PRO A 90 -10.78 -12.07 30.33
C PRO A 90 -9.60 -13.04 30.02
N PRO A 91 -8.38 -12.92 30.59
CA PRO A 91 -7.20 -12.35 29.93
C PRO A 91 -6.00 -13.32 29.81
N SER A 92 -4.94 -12.84 29.15
CA SER A 92 -3.65 -13.52 28.90
C SER A 92 -2.94 -14.07 30.15
N PRO A 93 -2.21 -15.21 30.06
CA PRO A 93 -1.26 -15.62 31.08
C PRO A 93 0.19 -15.25 30.70
N LYS A 94 0.79 -14.39 31.53
CA LYS A 94 2.25 -14.23 31.70
C LYS A 94 2.81 -15.49 32.39
N ARG A 95 3.90 -16.05 31.86
CA ARG A 95 4.67 -17.11 32.50
C ARG A 95 5.80 -16.50 33.34
N ARG A 96 5.82 -16.86 34.63
CA ARG A 96 6.78 -16.48 35.69
C ARG A 96 7.75 -17.64 35.92
N ARG A 97 9.03 -17.38 36.24
CA ARG A 97 9.96 -18.30 36.92
C ARG A 97 11.09 -17.45 37.55
N LEU A 98 11.02 -17.19 38.88
CA LEU A 98 11.75 -17.82 40.02
C LEU A 98 13.10 -17.08 40.27
N GLU A 99 13.16 -16.10 41.19
CA GLU A 99 13.69 -16.13 42.60
C GLU A 99 15.21 -16.46 42.64
N THR A 100 16.09 -15.77 43.38
CA THR A 100 16.10 -15.53 44.85
C THR A 100 17.21 -14.51 45.25
N ASP A 101 16.93 -13.68 46.28
CA ASP A 101 17.75 -12.99 47.33
C ASP A 101 19.16 -12.38 47.03
N ASP A 102 19.68 -11.36 47.69
CA ASP A 102 19.34 -10.69 48.95
C ASP A 102 19.98 -9.27 49.02
N ASP A 103 19.59 -8.57 50.08
CA ASP A 103 20.27 -7.51 50.83
C ASP A 103 20.03 -6.01 50.53
N ALA A 104 19.53 -5.39 51.60
CA ALA A 104 19.19 -4.01 51.80
C ALA A 104 20.39 -3.17 52.27
N VAL A 105 20.26 -1.84 52.13
CA VAL A 105 20.45 -0.80 53.18
C VAL A 105 20.70 0.56 52.51
N THR A 106 19.96 1.56 52.98
CA THR A 106 19.93 2.98 52.54
C THR A 106 20.92 3.84 53.39
N PRO A 107 20.96 5.20 53.25
CA PRO A 107 22.00 6.06 52.66
C PRO A 107 22.87 6.81 53.73
N PRO A 108 23.72 7.83 53.43
CA PRO A 108 23.28 9.22 53.11
C PRO A 108 24.20 10.07 52.18
N SER A 109 23.66 11.16 51.63
CA SER A 109 24.38 12.40 51.21
C SER A 109 24.64 13.28 52.46
N PRO A 110 25.48 14.34 52.52
CA PRO A 110 25.85 15.30 51.45
C PRO A 110 27.30 15.87 51.51
N ALA A 111 27.71 16.66 50.50
CA ALA A 111 28.54 17.87 50.68
C ALA A 111 28.73 18.64 49.36
N SER A 112 28.35 19.93 49.36
CA SER A 112 28.80 20.94 48.39
C SER A 112 30.26 21.34 48.65
N PRO A 113 30.92 22.03 47.68
CA PRO A 113 31.15 23.46 47.95
C PRO A 113 30.97 24.39 46.72
N LEU A 114 30.70 25.65 47.07
CA LEU A 114 30.68 26.86 46.25
C LEU A 114 32.04 27.14 45.56
N VAL A 115 32.00 27.59 44.30
CA VAL A 115 32.89 28.64 43.77
C VAL A 115 32.16 29.48 42.71
N ASP A 116 32.44 30.78 42.73
CA ASP A 116 31.74 31.95 42.16
C ASP A 116 31.84 32.13 40.62
N PRO A 117 31.16 33.16 40.02
CA PRO A 117 30.58 33.09 38.68
C PRO A 117 31.50 33.61 37.57
N VAL A 118 31.46 32.96 36.41
CA VAL A 118 32.04 33.50 35.16
C VAL A 118 30.90 33.83 34.21
N SER A 119 30.82 35.11 33.85
CA SER A 119 29.92 35.67 32.84
C SER A 119 29.97 34.87 31.54
N ALA A 120 28.94 34.06 31.30
CA ALA A 120 28.70 33.47 30.00
C ALA A 120 27.99 34.49 29.10
N ILE A 121 28.73 35.04 28.16
CA ILE A 121 28.20 35.85 27.05
C ILE A 121 27.21 34.97 26.29
N THR A 122 25.93 35.33 26.32
CA THR A 122 24.87 34.68 25.54
C THR A 122 25.19 34.89 24.06
N PRO A 123 25.54 33.84 23.29
CA PRO A 123 25.64 34.00 21.85
C PRO A 123 24.22 34.27 21.32
N PRO A 124 24.07 35.12 20.29
CA PRO A 124 22.77 35.34 19.68
C PRO A 124 22.21 33.99 19.25
N ILE A 125 20.96 33.74 19.62
CA ILE A 125 20.18 32.56 19.24
C ILE A 125 20.28 32.45 17.72
N ARG A 126 21.22 31.62 17.26
CA ARG A 126 21.29 31.16 15.87
C ARG A 126 19.96 30.48 15.67
N ARG A 127 19.10 31.06 14.82
CA ARG A 127 17.95 30.36 14.25
C ARG A 127 18.49 29.01 13.81
N VAL A 128 18.10 27.96 14.54
CA VAL A 128 18.44 26.59 14.20
C VAL A 128 17.83 26.40 12.82
N SER A 129 18.68 26.49 11.79
CA SER A 129 18.32 26.10 10.44
C SER A 129 17.78 24.70 10.57
N ALA A 130 16.48 24.54 10.31
CA ALA A 130 15.82 23.25 10.37
C ALA A 130 16.72 22.22 9.66
N PRO A 131 16.94 21.04 10.25
CA PRO A 131 17.87 20.07 9.69
C PRO A 131 17.52 19.81 8.23
N HIS A 132 18.51 20.00 7.33
CA HIS A 132 18.34 19.75 5.90
C HIS A 132 17.77 18.34 5.70
N ARG A 133 16.50 18.25 5.32
CA ARG A 133 15.83 16.97 5.08
C ARG A 133 16.32 16.41 3.74
N PRO A 134 16.71 15.12 3.67
CA PRO A 134 17.05 14.50 2.40
C PRO A 134 15.87 14.57 1.41
N VAL A 135 16.15 14.83 0.13
CA VAL A 135 15.15 14.87 -0.95
C VAL A 135 14.32 13.58 -0.98
N ALA A 136 14.95 12.42 -0.73
CA ALA A 136 14.27 11.13 -0.65
C ALA A 136 13.18 11.09 0.45
N THR A 137 13.42 11.75 1.59
CA THR A 137 12.45 11.81 2.70
C THR A 137 11.24 12.67 2.35
N ILE A 138 11.47 13.80 1.67
CA ILE A 138 10.40 14.65 1.15
C ILE A 138 9.55 13.87 0.13
N ILE A 139 10.21 13.20 -0.82
CA ILE A 139 9.53 12.37 -1.82
C ILE A 139 8.72 11.25 -1.16
N ALA A 140 9.26 10.56 -0.14
CA ALA A 140 8.54 9.49 0.55
C ALA A 140 7.26 10.02 1.22
N GLN A 141 7.35 11.12 1.97
CA GLN A 141 6.18 11.74 2.61
C GLN A 141 5.16 12.24 1.58
N PHE A 142 5.62 12.82 0.47
CA PHE A 142 4.77 13.23 -0.63
C PHE A 142 4.00 12.04 -1.23
N VAL A 143 4.69 10.92 -1.52
CA VAL A 143 4.08 9.71 -2.06
C VAL A 143 3.01 9.18 -1.10
N ASP A 144 3.32 9.07 0.19
CA ASP A 144 2.37 8.52 1.18
C ASP A 144 1.15 9.40 1.41
N THR A 145 1.31 10.72 1.26
CA THR A 145 0.20 11.69 1.35
C THR A 145 -0.80 11.44 0.22
N PHE A 146 -0.33 11.46 -1.04
CA PHE A 146 -1.22 11.51 -2.22
C PHE A 146 -1.60 10.15 -2.81
N THR A 147 -1.02 9.06 -2.31
CA THR A 147 -1.21 7.75 -2.92
C THR A 147 -1.47 6.67 -1.88
N ARG A 148 -2.20 5.62 -2.26
CA ARG A 148 -2.45 4.44 -1.43
C ARG A 148 -2.01 3.18 -2.16
N PRO A 149 -1.61 2.11 -1.45
CA PRO A 149 -1.44 0.80 -2.05
C PRO A 149 -2.67 0.41 -2.87
N ILE A 150 -2.43 -0.22 -4.02
CA ILE A 150 -3.50 -0.71 -4.88
C ILE A 150 -3.81 -2.18 -4.56
N ALA A 151 -5.09 -2.56 -4.58
CA ALA A 151 -5.51 -3.93 -4.38
C ALA A 151 -5.09 -4.81 -5.57
N ASN A 152 -4.90 -6.11 -5.32
CA ASN A 152 -4.49 -7.06 -6.37
C ASN A 152 -5.50 -7.15 -7.52
N GLU A 153 -6.76 -6.84 -7.27
CA GLU A 153 -7.86 -6.86 -8.24
C GLU A 153 -8.08 -5.52 -8.98
N ASP A 154 -7.52 -4.42 -8.44
CA ASP A 154 -7.69 -3.10 -9.03
C ASP A 154 -6.75 -2.94 -10.24
N ASN A 155 -7.29 -3.24 -11.41
CA ASN A 155 -6.59 -3.22 -12.68
C ASN A 155 -6.65 -1.88 -13.43
N MET A 156 -7.31 -0.87 -12.84
CA MET A 156 -7.62 0.39 -13.52
C MET A 156 -6.98 1.61 -12.87
N ASN A 157 -6.94 1.71 -11.54
CA ASN A 157 -6.61 2.97 -10.86
C ASN A 157 -5.10 3.20 -10.66
N PHE A 158 -4.22 2.56 -11.43
CA PHE A 158 -2.77 2.70 -11.29
C PHE A 158 -2.25 4.07 -11.70
N ILE A 159 -1.26 4.58 -10.97
CA ILE A 159 -0.58 5.84 -11.31
C ILE A 159 0.36 5.65 -12.51
N PRO A 160 0.25 6.44 -13.60
CA PRO A 160 1.18 6.40 -14.73
C PRO A 160 2.59 6.80 -14.30
N ASN A 161 3.59 6.19 -14.92
CA ASN A 161 5.00 6.47 -14.62
C ASN A 161 5.66 7.42 -15.63
N ALA A 162 4.86 7.98 -16.54
CA ALA A 162 5.23 9.02 -17.50
C ALA A 162 3.97 9.75 -17.98
N GLY A 163 4.13 10.97 -18.48
CA GLY A 163 3.05 11.81 -19.01
C GLY A 163 2.38 12.73 -17.97
N PRO A 164 1.42 13.57 -18.38
CA PRO A 164 0.84 14.65 -17.58
C PRO A 164 0.13 14.19 -16.29
N PHE A 165 -0.24 12.91 -16.21
CA PHE A 165 -0.93 12.32 -15.05
C PHE A 165 0.03 11.54 -14.16
N ALA A 166 1.34 11.62 -14.39
CA ALA A 166 2.34 10.89 -13.64
C ALA A 166 2.58 11.53 -12.27
N LEU A 167 3.07 10.73 -11.30
CA LEU A 167 3.31 11.23 -9.95
C LEU A 167 4.38 12.32 -9.91
N TYR A 168 5.37 12.22 -10.79
CA TYR A 168 6.42 13.22 -10.94
C TYR A 168 5.89 14.59 -11.40
N GLU A 169 4.89 14.61 -12.28
CA GLU A 169 4.24 15.86 -12.72
C GLU A 169 3.50 16.55 -11.58
N LEU A 170 2.79 15.77 -10.75
CA LEU A 170 2.16 16.30 -9.54
C LEU A 170 3.23 16.83 -8.56
N TYR A 171 4.33 16.10 -8.36
CA TYR A 171 5.42 16.54 -7.48
C TYR A 171 5.99 17.88 -7.92
N CYS A 172 6.24 18.05 -9.22
CA CYS A 172 6.76 19.29 -9.78
C CYS A 172 5.80 20.47 -9.64
N LYS A 173 4.48 20.22 -9.61
CA LYS A 173 3.46 21.26 -9.39
C LYS A 173 3.34 21.67 -7.93
N VAL A 174 3.45 20.72 -7.00
CA VAL A 174 3.31 20.95 -5.55
C VAL A 174 4.59 21.50 -4.93
N VAL A 175 5.74 20.95 -5.30
CA VAL A 175 7.05 21.38 -4.81
C VAL A 175 7.66 22.30 -5.85
N LEU A 176 7.54 23.61 -5.69
CA LEU A 176 8.05 24.57 -6.67
C LEU A 176 9.57 24.77 -6.57
N ASP A 177 10.11 24.69 -5.36
CA ASP A 177 11.53 24.91 -5.11
C ASP A 177 12.39 23.75 -5.66
N LYS A 178 13.13 24.05 -6.74
CA LYS A 178 13.97 23.10 -7.47
C LYS A 178 15.09 22.50 -6.63
N LYS A 179 15.46 23.09 -5.48
CA LYS A 179 16.48 22.48 -4.60
C LYS A 179 16.02 21.15 -3.99
N PHE A 180 14.70 20.92 -3.93
CA PHE A 180 14.11 19.67 -3.46
C PHE A 180 13.74 18.72 -4.61
N HIS A 181 14.16 19.01 -5.84
CA HIS A 181 13.87 18.16 -6.99
C HIS A 181 14.97 17.13 -7.16
N PRO A 182 14.61 15.87 -7.49
CA PRO A 182 15.61 14.93 -7.96
C PRO A 182 16.20 15.42 -9.28
N LYS A 183 17.45 15.02 -9.59
CA LYS A 183 18.15 15.48 -10.80
C LYS A 183 17.40 15.15 -12.10
N ARG A 184 16.59 14.08 -12.09
CA ARG A 184 15.83 13.55 -13.23
C ARG A 184 14.59 12.79 -12.75
N GLU A 185 13.60 12.64 -13.61
CA GLU A 185 12.39 11.84 -13.35
C GLU A 185 12.72 10.37 -13.02
N ASP A 186 13.70 9.75 -13.69
CA ASP A 186 14.09 8.36 -13.37
C ASP A 186 14.63 8.22 -11.94
N VAL A 187 15.25 9.28 -11.41
CA VAL A 187 15.76 9.34 -10.03
C VAL A 187 14.61 9.48 -9.05
N PHE A 188 13.58 10.27 -9.36
CA PHE A 188 12.33 10.32 -8.59
C PHE A 188 11.77 8.91 -8.39
N TYR A 189 11.55 8.19 -9.49
CA TYR A 189 10.95 6.86 -9.40
C TYR A 189 11.86 5.83 -8.74
N LYS A 190 13.18 5.94 -8.87
CA LYS A 190 14.14 5.12 -8.09
C LYS A 190 13.97 5.34 -6.58
N MET A 191 13.83 6.59 -6.13
CA MET A 191 13.61 6.91 -4.72
C MET A 191 12.25 6.40 -4.22
N THR A 192 11.21 6.41 -5.06
CA THR A 192 9.90 5.81 -4.72
C THR A 192 9.91 4.27 -4.73
N SER A 193 10.77 3.65 -5.52
CA SER A 193 10.82 2.18 -5.68
C SER A 193 11.33 1.43 -4.45
N LEU A 194 12.07 2.10 -3.56
CA LEU A 194 12.43 1.57 -2.24
C LEU A 194 11.20 1.32 -1.35
N HIS A 195 10.08 1.97 -1.64
CA HIS A 195 8.83 1.88 -0.89
C HIS A 195 7.74 1.05 -1.59
N CYS A 196 8.00 0.50 -2.78
CA CYS A 196 6.98 -0.18 -3.59
C CYS A 196 7.59 -1.28 -4.48
N LYS A 197 7.01 -2.49 -4.44
CA LYS A 197 7.29 -3.51 -5.46
C LYS A 197 6.73 -3.03 -6.80
N VAL A 198 7.50 -3.27 -7.87
CA VAL A 198 7.18 -2.86 -9.23
C VAL A 198 6.69 -4.09 -10.00
N ASP A 199 5.41 -4.12 -10.36
CA ASP A 199 4.84 -5.13 -11.28
C ASP A 199 4.92 -4.61 -12.73
N ARG A 200 5.51 -5.42 -13.62
CA ARG A 200 5.74 -5.07 -15.03
C ARG A 200 4.64 -5.58 -15.97
N GLN A 201 3.68 -6.39 -15.49
CA GLN A 201 2.73 -7.10 -16.36
C GLN A 201 1.37 -6.42 -16.54
N ARG A 202 1.04 -5.39 -15.75
CA ARG A 202 -0.31 -4.78 -15.71
C ARG A 202 -0.53 -3.55 -16.59
N VAL A 203 0.25 -3.37 -17.66
CA VAL A 203 0.62 -1.99 -18.06
C VAL A 203 0.24 -1.58 -19.48
N ASN A 204 -1.06 -1.52 -19.76
CA ASN A 204 -1.60 -0.62 -20.77
C ASN A 204 -2.67 0.23 -20.12
N ARG A 205 -2.48 1.55 -20.17
CA ARG A 205 -3.26 2.49 -19.35
C ARG A 205 -4.06 3.37 -20.26
N TYR A 206 -5.34 3.48 -19.96
CA TYR A 206 -6.28 4.26 -20.73
C TYR A 206 -6.89 5.28 -19.79
N TYR A 207 -6.93 6.53 -20.23
CA TYR A 207 -7.53 7.61 -19.47
C TYR A 207 -8.48 8.38 -20.36
N GLN A 208 -9.54 8.85 -19.73
CA GLN A 208 -10.46 9.83 -20.25
C GLN A 208 -10.11 11.17 -19.62
N CYS A 209 -9.92 12.23 -20.42
CA CYS A 209 -9.60 13.55 -19.92
C CYS A 209 -10.33 14.64 -20.70
N PRO A 210 -10.66 15.78 -20.06
CA PRO A 210 -11.25 16.92 -20.75
C PRO A 210 -10.29 17.45 -21.83
N VAL A 211 -10.83 17.86 -22.97
CA VAL A 211 -10.05 18.50 -24.05
C VAL A 211 -9.58 19.88 -23.57
N GLU A 212 -8.38 20.31 -23.97
CA GLU A 212 -7.77 21.59 -23.53
C GLU A 212 -8.65 22.83 -23.78
N ASN A 213 -9.57 22.77 -24.76
CA ASN A 213 -10.50 23.84 -25.12
C ASN A 213 -11.85 23.78 -24.38
N GLY A 214 -12.01 22.89 -23.40
CA GLY A 214 -13.21 22.80 -22.55
C GLY A 214 -14.44 22.17 -23.21
N GLN A 215 -14.39 21.84 -24.50
CA GLN A 215 -15.46 21.12 -25.21
C GLN A 215 -15.03 19.70 -25.55
N GLY A 216 -15.67 18.73 -24.88
CA GLY A 216 -15.54 17.32 -25.18
C GLY A 216 -14.52 16.59 -24.31
N THR A 217 -14.29 15.33 -24.66
CA THR A 217 -13.43 14.43 -23.90
C THR A 217 -12.49 13.69 -24.84
N MET A 218 -11.21 13.63 -24.48
CA MET A 218 -10.20 12.87 -25.20
C MET A 218 -9.86 11.57 -24.47
N TYR A 219 -9.51 10.56 -25.24
CA TYR A 219 -9.08 9.26 -24.74
C TYR A 219 -7.59 9.08 -25.04
N VAL A 220 -6.78 8.89 -24.01
CA VAL A 220 -5.33 8.78 -24.13
C VAL A 220 -4.81 7.46 -23.60
N GLN A 221 -3.80 6.91 -24.29
CA GLN A 221 -3.09 5.72 -23.84
C GLN A 221 -1.66 6.08 -23.43
N PHE A 222 -1.32 5.82 -22.17
CA PHE A 222 0.07 5.94 -21.70
C PHE A 222 0.72 4.57 -21.64
N LYS A 223 1.67 4.35 -22.56
CA LYS A 223 2.55 3.18 -22.51
C LYS A 223 3.54 3.33 -21.36
N PRO A 224 3.83 2.27 -20.61
CA PRO A 224 4.87 2.32 -19.59
C PRO A 224 6.23 2.63 -20.20
N GLN A 225 7.02 3.40 -19.46
CA GLN A 225 8.42 3.64 -19.79
C GLN A 225 9.32 3.16 -18.65
N GLY A 226 10.48 2.58 -18.95
CA GLY A 226 11.48 2.23 -17.94
C GLY A 226 11.10 1.09 -16.97
N LYS A 227 11.64 1.13 -15.75
CA LYS A 227 11.32 0.15 -14.69
C LYS A 227 9.88 0.40 -14.25
N GLY A 228 9.09 -0.68 -14.20
CA GLY A 228 7.62 -0.68 -14.14
C GLY A 228 6.93 0.12 -13.04
N VAL A 229 5.61 -0.08 -12.95
CA VAL A 229 4.69 0.87 -12.33
C VAL A 229 4.74 0.85 -10.80
N LEU A 230 4.50 2.00 -10.19
CA LEU A 230 4.17 2.07 -8.78
C LEU A 230 2.87 1.30 -8.55
N LEU A 231 2.89 0.28 -7.70
CA LEU A 231 1.70 -0.46 -7.25
C LEU A 231 0.88 0.38 -6.26
N ARG A 232 0.51 1.58 -6.71
CA ARG A 232 -0.25 2.56 -5.95
C ARG A 232 -1.27 3.21 -6.87
N ARG A 233 -2.34 3.67 -6.25
CA ARG A 233 -3.36 4.53 -6.84
C ARG A 233 -3.33 5.88 -6.18
N TYR A 234 -3.79 6.90 -6.89
CA TYR A 234 -4.11 8.17 -6.24
C TYR A 234 -5.17 7.96 -5.17
N ARG A 235 -5.04 8.69 -4.07
CA ARG A 235 -6.03 8.69 -2.99
C ARG A 235 -7.32 9.29 -3.55
N LYS A 236 -8.32 8.44 -3.83
CA LYS A 236 -9.70 8.89 -4.07
C LYS A 236 -10.23 9.47 -2.76
N LEU A 237 -10.96 10.57 -2.87
CA LEU A 237 -11.50 11.30 -1.73
C LEU A 237 -13.01 11.22 -1.84
N GLY A 238 -13.66 10.69 -0.80
CA GLY A 238 -15.13 10.75 -0.70
C GLY A 238 -15.59 12.17 -0.36
N HIS A 239 -14.80 12.89 0.43
CA HIS A 239 -15.06 14.25 0.89
C HIS A 239 -13.78 15.10 0.88
N ALA A 240 -13.91 16.40 0.59
CA ALA A 240 -12.77 17.33 0.52
C ALA A 240 -12.04 17.47 1.86
N GLU A 241 -12.78 17.39 2.97
CA GLU A 241 -12.27 17.50 4.35
C GLU A 241 -11.21 16.43 4.67
N GLU A 242 -11.38 15.20 4.16
CA GLU A 242 -10.41 14.11 4.37
C GLU A 242 -9.04 14.39 3.72
N LEU A 243 -9.03 15.12 2.60
CA LEU A 243 -7.79 15.52 1.94
C LEU A 243 -7.11 16.62 2.73
N GLU A 244 -7.88 17.61 3.18
CA GLU A 244 -7.36 18.71 3.97
C GLU A 244 -6.66 18.21 5.23
N ASP A 245 -7.26 17.29 5.97
CA ASP A 245 -6.65 16.74 7.18
C ASP A 245 -5.35 15.99 6.89
N VAL A 246 -5.34 15.19 5.82
CA VAL A 246 -4.15 14.44 5.39
C VAL A 246 -3.03 15.40 4.98
N VAL A 247 -3.34 16.47 4.25
CA VAL A 247 -2.36 17.46 3.78
C VAL A 247 -1.87 18.34 4.95
N LYS A 248 -2.77 18.78 5.84
CA LYS A 248 -2.42 19.55 7.05
C LYS A 248 -1.50 18.74 7.98
N ALA A 249 -1.72 17.43 8.09
CA ALA A 249 -0.89 16.54 8.87
C ALA A 249 0.41 16.10 8.15
N ALA A 250 0.57 16.39 6.85
CA ALA A 250 1.70 15.90 6.07
C ALA A 250 3.00 16.63 6.44
N PRO A 251 4.04 15.92 6.92
CA PRO A 251 5.28 16.57 7.39
C PRO A 251 5.99 17.40 6.32
N PHE A 252 5.94 16.99 5.05
CA PHE A 252 6.62 17.70 3.97
C PHE A 252 6.00 19.08 3.70
N VAL A 253 4.70 19.28 3.95
CA VAL A 253 4.03 20.58 3.79
C VAL A 253 4.64 21.58 4.78
N LEU A 254 4.82 21.17 6.04
CA LEU A 254 5.47 21.97 7.07
C LEU A 254 6.96 22.19 6.78
N TRP A 255 7.69 21.17 6.35
CA TRP A 255 9.14 21.28 6.08
C TRP A 255 9.46 22.22 4.93
N LEU A 256 8.55 22.30 3.95
CA LEU A 256 8.71 23.12 2.76
C LEU A 256 8.02 24.50 2.88
N GLY A 257 7.24 24.72 3.94
CA GLY A 257 6.48 25.96 4.13
C GLY A 257 5.40 26.15 3.07
N LEU A 258 4.75 25.07 2.62
CA LEU A 258 3.67 25.13 1.64
C LEU A 258 2.34 25.48 2.33
N ASP A 259 1.47 26.21 1.64
CA ASP A 259 0.09 26.41 2.10
C ASP A 259 -0.73 25.11 1.90
N PRO A 260 -1.26 24.49 2.97
CA PRO A 260 -2.08 23.28 2.86
C PRO A 260 -3.27 23.46 1.89
N ASN A 261 -3.90 24.63 1.86
CA ASN A 261 -5.08 24.88 1.02
C ASN A 261 -4.72 24.90 -0.46
N GLU A 262 -3.58 25.51 -0.80
CA GLU A 262 -3.05 25.51 -2.17
C GLU A 262 -2.69 24.09 -2.61
N VAL A 263 -2.05 23.31 -1.73
CA VAL A 263 -1.69 21.91 -2.00
C VAL A 263 -2.93 21.05 -2.24
N VAL A 264 -3.98 21.23 -1.44
CA VAL A 264 -5.29 20.58 -1.61
C VAL A 264 -5.91 20.96 -2.95
N ALA A 265 -5.94 22.24 -3.30
CA ALA A 265 -6.50 22.72 -4.56
C ALA A 265 -5.74 22.18 -5.79
N LEU A 266 -4.39 22.17 -5.74
CA LEU A 266 -3.54 21.63 -6.80
C LEU A 266 -3.77 20.13 -7.00
N TYR A 267 -3.87 19.37 -5.90
CA TYR A 267 -4.13 17.94 -5.98
C TYR A 267 -5.53 17.63 -6.51
N THR A 268 -6.54 18.38 -6.06
CA THR A 268 -7.93 18.23 -6.52
C THR A 268 -8.04 18.48 -8.03
N ARG A 269 -7.51 19.62 -8.49
CA ARG A 269 -7.48 19.95 -9.93
C ARG A 269 -6.70 18.93 -10.75
N PHE A 270 -5.64 18.36 -10.18
CA PHE A 270 -4.87 17.31 -10.84
C PHE A 270 -5.71 16.04 -11.05
N LEU A 271 -6.47 15.60 -10.03
CA LEU A 271 -7.32 14.41 -10.14
C LEU A 271 -8.53 14.62 -11.06
N GLU A 272 -9.12 15.80 -11.08
CA GLU A 272 -10.20 16.14 -12.02
C GLU A 272 -9.72 16.15 -13.48
N GLY A 273 -8.41 16.26 -13.70
CA GLY A 273 -7.82 16.27 -15.04
C GLY A 273 -7.87 14.93 -15.78
N PHE A 274 -8.21 13.82 -15.11
CA PHE A 274 -8.27 12.51 -15.75
C PHE A 274 -9.11 11.48 -14.99
N VAL A 275 -9.70 10.56 -15.73
CA VAL A 275 -10.42 9.39 -15.21
C VAL A 275 -9.79 8.12 -15.79
N PRO A 276 -9.29 7.20 -14.97
CA PRO A 276 -8.83 5.90 -15.45
C PRO A 276 -10.00 5.09 -16.05
N ILE A 277 -9.80 4.51 -17.23
CA ILE A 277 -10.85 3.74 -17.94
C ILE A 277 -10.33 2.35 -18.37
N THR A 278 -11.27 1.47 -18.74
CA THR A 278 -10.94 0.15 -19.29
C THR A 278 -10.44 0.24 -20.74
N LYS A 279 -9.73 -0.79 -21.18
CA LYS A 279 -9.41 -1.00 -22.60
C LYS A 279 -10.65 -1.05 -23.49
N ARG A 280 -11.77 -1.56 -22.97
CA ARG A 280 -13.04 -1.62 -23.69
C ARG A 280 -13.61 -0.23 -23.93
N THR A 281 -13.50 0.67 -22.95
CA THR A 281 -13.95 2.06 -23.06
C THR A 281 -13.09 2.89 -24.01
N PHE A 282 -11.81 2.56 -24.14
CA PHE A 282 -10.89 3.23 -25.06
C PHE A 282 -11.09 2.87 -26.54
N ARG A 283 -11.68 1.69 -26.83
CA ARG A 283 -11.89 1.17 -28.18
C ARG A 283 -13.27 1.55 -28.70
#